data_AF-A0A512RIC9-F1
#
_entry.id   AF-A0A512RIC9-F1
#
_cell.length_a   1.000
_cell.length_b   1.000
_cell.length_c   1.000
_cell.angle_alpha   90.00
_cell.angle_beta   90.00
_cell.angle_gamma   90.00
#
_symmetry.space_group_name_H-M   'P 1'
#
loop_
_entity.id
_entity.type
_entity.pdbx_description
1 polymer ?
#
loop_
_entity_poly.entity_id
_entity_poly.type
_entity_poly.pdbx_seq_one_letter_code
_entity_poly.pdbx_strand_id
1 'polypeptide(L)'
;MVTDADSRAGLPSVSIWNKRTKVGTVSNETGRFYIEAMPGDTIEFSMLSYVRHQIIASGISSVQNVALKRQIFGLQGVNVRGRIYHRDSLAIRDEYGGYFGYKRPGAMDVLKTLPSNPITALSYLIPSKARKRKEKFGEQLVYWEKEKHIDYRYNPDLVSKLTKLESPELDTFMLAYRPSYNFLLSASDYDLMLFIKQSYAKYVKLKGLRPEDGDTTTAQP
;
A
#
# COMPACT_ATOMS: atom_id res chain seq x y z
N MET A 1 10.44 -2.84 45.50
CA MET A 1 9.08 -2.62 44.91
C MET A 1 9.22 -2.39 43.41
N VAL A 2 8.28 -2.84 42.60
CA VAL A 2 8.23 -2.56 41.16
C VAL A 2 7.32 -1.36 40.92
N THR A 3 7.79 -0.40 40.14
CA THR A 3 7.10 0.87 39.85
C THR A 3 7.15 1.20 38.37
N ASP A 4 6.21 2.00 37.89
CA ASP A 4 6.28 2.64 36.58
C ASP A 4 7.33 3.76 36.64
N ALA A 5 8.23 3.81 35.66
CA ALA A 5 9.36 4.73 35.66
C ALA A 5 8.96 6.21 35.58
N ASP A 6 7.80 6.51 34.97
CA ASP A 6 7.34 7.89 34.73
C ASP A 6 6.44 8.35 35.88
N SER A 7 5.41 7.56 36.19
CA SER A 7 4.40 7.90 37.21
C SER A 7 4.83 7.55 38.64
N ARG A 8 5.88 6.73 38.81
CA ARG A 8 6.33 6.16 40.10
C ARG A 8 5.25 5.36 40.84
N ALA A 9 4.14 5.05 40.19
CA ALA A 9 3.07 4.22 40.75
C ALA A 9 3.55 2.77 40.88
N GLY A 10 3.14 2.09 41.96
CA GLY A 10 3.39 0.66 42.13
C GLY A 10 2.72 -0.13 41.02
N LEU A 11 3.45 -1.08 40.42
CA LEU A 11 2.93 -1.89 39.32
C LEU A 11 2.42 -3.24 39.84
N PRO A 12 1.10 -3.51 39.75
CA PRO A 12 0.54 -4.80 40.10
C PRO A 12 0.77 -5.83 39.01
N SER A 13 0.76 -7.11 39.39
CA SER A 13 0.78 -8.24 38.46
C SER A 13 2.00 -8.32 37.53
N VAL A 14 3.14 -7.76 37.96
CA VAL A 14 4.42 -7.90 37.26
C VAL A 14 4.93 -9.32 37.47
N SER A 15 5.23 -10.02 36.39
CA SER A 15 5.83 -11.35 36.42
C SER A 15 7.33 -11.23 36.68
N ILE A 16 7.79 -11.90 37.73
CA ILE A 16 9.16 -11.80 38.24
C ILE A 16 9.75 -13.21 38.23
N TRP A 17 10.82 -13.40 37.47
CA TRP A 17 11.37 -14.74 37.21
C TRP A 17 12.87 -14.78 37.50
N ASN A 18 13.31 -15.73 38.33
CA ASN A 18 14.73 -16.04 38.44
C ASN A 18 15.13 -16.92 37.25
N LYS A 19 15.99 -16.42 36.38
CA LYS A 19 16.37 -17.12 35.13
C LYS A 19 17.19 -18.38 35.38
N ARG A 20 17.88 -18.47 36.53
CA ARG A 20 18.70 -19.64 36.90
C ARG A 20 17.83 -20.75 37.51
N THR A 21 17.09 -20.45 38.58
CA THR A 21 16.30 -21.45 39.32
C THR A 21 14.96 -21.78 38.66
N LYS A 22 14.52 -20.95 37.69
CA LYS A 22 13.19 -21.01 37.04
C LYS A 22 12.01 -20.82 37.99
N VAL A 23 12.26 -20.38 39.22
CA VAL A 23 11.21 -19.98 40.17
C VAL A 23 10.74 -18.57 39.83
N GLY A 24 9.43 -18.36 39.89
CA GLY A 24 8.80 -17.07 39.62
C GLY A 24 7.76 -16.69 40.66
N THR A 25 7.49 -15.40 40.74
CA THR A 25 6.47 -14.79 41.61
C THR A 25 5.81 -13.64 40.85
N VAL A 26 4.77 -13.06 41.44
CA VAL A 26 4.03 -11.93 40.89
C VAL A 26 3.98 -10.80 41.91
N SER A 27 4.06 -9.54 41.45
CA SER A 27 3.90 -8.39 42.34
C SER A 27 2.45 -8.22 42.82
N ASN A 28 2.27 -7.78 44.05
CA ASN A 28 0.96 -7.48 44.63
C ASN A 28 0.38 -6.15 44.12
N GLU A 29 -0.81 -5.76 44.58
CA GLU A 29 -1.50 -4.51 44.20
C GLU A 29 -0.66 -3.24 44.40
N THR A 30 0.22 -3.24 45.40
CA THR A 30 1.13 -2.12 45.72
C THR A 30 2.48 -2.19 44.99
N GLY A 31 2.70 -3.20 44.14
CA GLY A 31 3.97 -3.44 43.45
C GLY A 31 5.06 -4.10 44.32
N ARG A 32 4.74 -4.57 45.52
CA ARG A 32 5.68 -5.33 46.37
C ARG A 32 5.76 -6.78 45.89
N PHE A 33 6.93 -7.38 46.05
CA PHE A 33 7.22 -8.74 45.64
C PHE A 33 8.23 -9.39 46.59
N TYR A 34 8.26 -10.71 46.60
CA TYR A 34 9.25 -11.51 47.31
C TYR A 34 9.66 -12.70 46.45
N ILE A 35 10.96 -12.84 46.21
CA ILE A 35 11.53 -13.94 45.44
C ILE A 35 12.84 -14.39 46.08
N GLU A 36 13.04 -15.70 46.18
CA GLU A 36 14.28 -16.28 46.66
C GLU A 36 15.31 -16.36 45.51
N ALA A 37 16.50 -15.81 45.75
CA ALA A 37 17.58 -15.76 44.77
C ALA A 37 18.94 -15.80 45.48
N MET A 38 19.92 -16.46 44.86
CA MET A 38 21.29 -16.42 45.36
C MET A 38 22.03 -15.21 44.76
N PRO A 39 23.07 -14.70 45.45
CA PRO A 39 23.93 -13.66 44.88
C PRO A 39 24.47 -14.09 43.51
N GLY A 40 24.31 -13.22 42.50
CA GLY A 40 24.68 -13.49 41.11
C GLY A 40 23.52 -13.94 40.20
N ASP A 41 22.35 -14.25 40.75
CA ASP A 41 21.19 -14.65 39.96
C ASP A 41 20.62 -13.48 39.13
N THR A 42 20.21 -13.77 37.90
CA THR A 42 19.48 -12.81 37.07
C THR A 42 17.98 -12.92 37.31
N ILE A 43 17.40 -11.85 37.81
CA ILE A 43 15.95 -11.71 38.03
C ILE A 43 15.38 -10.86 36.90
N GLU A 44 14.44 -11.43 36.13
CA GLU A 44 13.74 -10.77 35.04
C GLU A 44 12.36 -10.30 35.47
N PHE A 45 12.03 -9.06 35.15
CA PHE A 45 10.75 -8.41 35.39
C PHE A 45 10.06 -8.20 34.05
N SER A 46 8.84 -8.71 33.92
CA SER A 46 8.06 -8.63 32.69
C SER A 46 6.60 -8.28 32.98
N MET A 47 6.06 -7.36 32.21
CA MET A 47 4.67 -6.93 32.29
C MET A 47 4.22 -6.51 30.89
N LEU A 48 2.94 -6.71 30.58
CA LEU A 48 2.36 -6.28 29.31
C LEU A 48 2.54 -4.76 29.15
N SER A 49 2.93 -4.32 27.96
CA SER A 49 3.17 -2.90 27.64
C SER A 49 4.34 -2.24 28.38
N TYR A 50 5.24 -3.02 28.98
CA TYR A 50 6.50 -2.53 29.56
C TYR A 50 7.70 -3.26 28.94
N VAL A 51 8.83 -2.57 28.90
CA VAL A 51 10.12 -3.15 28.48
C VAL A 51 10.59 -4.11 29.57
N ARG A 52 10.98 -5.33 29.18
CA ARG A 52 11.55 -6.30 30.12
C ARG A 52 12.80 -5.73 30.77
N HIS A 53 12.87 -5.84 32.09
CA HIS A 53 14.00 -5.33 32.86
C HIS A 53 14.66 -6.47 33.64
N GLN A 54 15.98 -6.47 33.73
CA GLN A 54 16.74 -7.50 34.42
C GLN A 54 17.67 -6.86 35.44
N ILE A 55 17.78 -7.49 36.61
CA ILE A 55 18.71 -7.11 37.66
C ILE A 55 19.49 -8.33 38.12
N ILE A 56 20.65 -8.09 38.71
CA ILE A 56 21.47 -9.13 39.34
C ILE A 56 21.21 -9.09 40.85
N ALA A 57 20.86 -10.23 41.44
CA ALA A 57 20.69 -10.37 42.87
C ALA A 57 22.03 -10.10 43.57
N SER A 58 22.09 -9.07 44.42
CA SER A 58 23.35 -8.61 45.01
C SER A 58 23.70 -9.30 46.34
N GLY A 59 22.71 -9.71 47.15
CA GLY A 59 22.96 -10.26 48.50
C GLY A 59 21.78 -11.03 49.11
N ILE A 60 22.01 -11.67 50.27
CA ILE A 60 21.12 -12.64 50.93
C ILE A 60 19.77 -12.04 51.38
N SER A 61 19.71 -10.73 51.62
CA SER A 61 18.47 -9.98 51.84
C SER A 61 18.65 -8.56 51.32
N SER A 62 18.14 -8.28 50.12
CA SER A 62 18.24 -6.96 49.50
C SER A 62 16.85 -6.42 49.16
N VAL A 63 16.55 -5.22 49.65
CA VAL A 63 15.36 -4.48 49.23
C VAL A 63 15.71 -3.73 47.97
N GLN A 64 15.19 -4.18 46.83
CA GLN A 64 15.43 -3.53 45.53
C GLN A 64 14.17 -2.86 45.00
N ASN A 65 14.35 -1.64 44.49
CA ASN A 65 13.32 -0.90 43.78
C ASN A 65 13.62 -0.96 42.28
N VAL A 66 12.63 -1.41 41.51
CA VAL A 66 12.74 -1.63 40.07
C VAL A 66 11.73 -0.73 39.38
N ALA A 67 12.20 0.10 38.45
CA ALA A 67 11.36 0.97 37.65
C ALA A 67 11.25 0.41 36.23
N LEU A 68 10.03 0.04 35.82
CA LEU A 68 9.76 -0.43 34.47
C LEU A 68 9.38 0.73 33.55
N LYS A 69 10.01 0.79 32.38
CA LYS A 69 9.69 1.77 31.34
C LYS A 69 8.58 1.23 30.45
N ARG A 70 7.58 2.07 30.18
CA ARG A 70 6.47 1.71 29.28
C ARG A 70 7.00 1.51 27.86
N GLN A 71 6.57 0.42 27.22
CA GLN A 71 6.89 0.13 25.83
C GLN A 71 5.77 0.69 24.95
N ILE A 72 6.06 1.78 24.23
CA ILE A 72 5.13 2.38 23.28
C ILE A 72 5.32 1.68 21.92
N PHE A 73 4.31 0.94 21.46
CA PHE A 73 4.29 0.39 20.10
C PHE A 73 3.83 1.46 19.12
N GLY A 74 4.74 2.31 18.64
CA GLY A 74 4.46 3.19 17.51
C GLY A 74 4.62 2.41 16.20
N LEU A 75 3.59 2.39 15.36
CA LEU A 75 3.75 2.00 13.96
C LEU A 75 4.66 3.02 13.28
N GLN A 76 5.66 2.56 12.52
CA GLN A 76 6.51 3.45 11.75
C GLN A 76 5.65 4.18 10.72
N GLY A 77 5.60 5.52 10.81
CA GLY A 77 4.87 6.34 9.86
C GLY A 77 5.43 6.15 8.46
N VAL A 78 4.60 5.71 7.52
CA VAL A 78 4.97 5.61 6.10
C VAL A 78 4.71 6.97 5.46
N ASN A 79 5.76 7.59 4.92
CA ASN A 79 5.63 8.85 4.21
C ASN A 79 5.20 8.58 2.76
N VAL A 80 3.91 8.80 2.46
CA VAL A 80 3.35 8.58 1.12
C VAL A 80 3.69 9.78 0.24
N ARG A 81 4.70 9.62 -0.62
CA ARG A 81 4.97 10.60 -1.69
C ARG A 81 3.93 10.44 -2.80
N GLY A 82 3.50 11.55 -3.40
CA GLY A 82 2.59 11.55 -4.54
C GLY A 82 3.11 10.65 -5.66
N ARG A 83 2.27 9.72 -6.13
CA ARG A 83 2.63 8.76 -7.18
C ARG A 83 2.85 9.51 -8.50
N ILE A 84 4.03 9.35 -9.09
CA ILE A 84 4.34 9.89 -10.42
C ILE A 84 4.07 8.77 -11.41
N TYR A 85 2.93 8.84 -12.11
CA TYR A 85 2.48 7.82 -13.08
C TYR A 85 3.61 7.34 -14.00
N HIS A 86 4.42 8.26 -14.53
CA HIS A 86 5.50 7.92 -15.45
C HIS A 86 6.57 7.01 -14.83
N ARG A 87 6.97 7.26 -13.57
CA ARG A 87 7.96 6.42 -12.88
C ARG A 87 7.39 5.04 -12.56
N ASP A 88 6.11 5.00 -12.16
CA ASP A 88 5.42 3.75 -11.84
C ASP A 88 5.25 2.88 -13.09
N SER A 89 4.88 3.47 -14.23
CA SER A 89 4.78 2.76 -15.51
C SER A 89 6.13 2.19 -15.95
N LEU A 90 7.22 2.97 -15.84
CA LEU A 90 8.57 2.48 -16.14
C LEU A 90 9.01 1.34 -15.22
N ALA A 91 8.77 1.45 -13.91
CA ALA A 91 9.09 0.41 -12.94
C ALA A 91 8.33 -0.91 -13.24
N ILE A 92 7.04 -0.81 -13.58
CA ILE A 92 6.23 -1.98 -13.97
C ILE A 92 6.80 -2.63 -15.23
N ARG A 93 7.21 -1.83 -16.23
CA ARG A 93 7.82 -2.36 -17.45
C ARG A 93 9.15 -3.03 -17.20
N ASP A 94 9.95 -2.53 -16.26
CA ASP A 94 11.20 -3.15 -15.86
C ASP A 94 10.96 -4.49 -15.14
N GLU A 95 10.08 -4.49 -14.12
CA GLU A 95 9.75 -5.67 -13.32
C GLU A 95 9.14 -6.81 -14.17
N TYR A 96 8.21 -6.48 -15.07
CA TYR A 96 7.50 -7.45 -15.89
C TYR A 96 7.97 -7.51 -17.35
N GLY A 97 9.17 -7.01 -17.64
CA GLY A 97 9.68 -6.85 -19.01
C GLY A 97 9.61 -8.13 -19.86
N GLY A 98 9.82 -9.30 -19.26
CA GLY A 98 9.72 -10.60 -19.96
C GLY A 98 8.30 -10.99 -20.41
N TYR A 99 7.27 -10.31 -19.91
CA TYR A 99 5.86 -10.50 -20.30
C TYR A 99 5.38 -9.39 -21.23
N PHE A 100 5.90 -8.18 -21.07
CA PHE A 100 5.66 -7.08 -22.01
C PHE A 100 6.19 -7.45 -23.40
N GLY A 101 5.30 -7.60 -24.37
CA GLY A 101 5.68 -7.98 -25.73
C GLY A 101 6.09 -9.45 -25.89
N TYR A 102 5.72 -10.32 -24.94
CA TYR A 102 5.88 -11.77 -25.12
C TYR A 102 5.22 -12.21 -26.43
N LYS A 103 6.01 -12.74 -27.35
CA LYS A 103 5.54 -13.36 -28.59
C LYS A 103 5.68 -14.86 -28.48
N ARG A 104 4.64 -15.58 -28.90
CA ARG A 104 4.70 -17.04 -28.98
C ARG A 104 5.77 -17.42 -30.02
N PRO A 105 6.54 -18.51 -29.78
CA PRO A 105 7.50 -19.00 -30.76
C PRO A 105 6.82 -19.23 -32.12
N GLY A 106 7.37 -18.63 -33.16
CA GLY A 106 6.87 -18.73 -34.53
C GLY A 106 7.57 -19.84 -35.34
N ALA A 107 7.16 -20.01 -36.60
CA ALA A 107 7.76 -21.01 -37.50
C ALA A 107 9.28 -20.84 -37.66
N MET A 108 9.78 -19.59 -37.66
CA MET A 108 11.21 -19.29 -37.73
C MET A 108 11.96 -19.74 -36.47
N ASP A 109 11.36 -19.62 -35.29
CA ASP A 109 11.96 -20.05 -34.03
C ASP A 109 12.07 -21.57 -33.96
N VAL A 110 11.07 -22.28 -34.50
CA VAL A 110 11.09 -23.74 -34.67
C VAL A 110 12.24 -24.14 -35.60
N LEU A 111 12.37 -23.52 -36.77
CA LEU A 111 13.41 -23.84 -37.75
C LEU A 111 14.82 -23.64 -37.19
N LYS A 112 15.04 -22.57 -36.42
CA LYS A 112 16.34 -22.29 -35.77
C LYS A 112 16.67 -23.26 -34.64
N THR A 113 15.66 -23.73 -33.90
CA THR A 113 15.88 -24.61 -32.74
C THR A 113 16.00 -26.09 -33.11
N LEU A 114 15.45 -26.51 -34.25
CA LEU A 114 15.41 -27.89 -34.71
C LEU A 114 16.81 -28.57 -34.80
N PRO A 115 17.87 -27.92 -35.34
CA PRO A 115 19.19 -28.56 -35.48
C PRO A 115 19.88 -28.80 -34.14
N SER A 116 19.68 -27.90 -33.17
CA SER A 116 20.33 -27.97 -31.86
C SER A 116 19.52 -28.75 -30.81
N ASN A 117 18.19 -28.64 -30.84
CA ASN A 117 17.29 -29.13 -29.79
C ASN A 117 15.93 -29.54 -30.39
N PRO A 118 15.84 -30.71 -31.03
CA PRO A 118 14.64 -31.14 -31.77
C PRO A 118 13.42 -31.35 -30.87
N ILE A 119 13.60 -31.82 -29.64
CA ILE A 119 12.51 -32.00 -28.66
C ILE A 119 11.91 -30.63 -28.29
N THR A 120 12.75 -29.63 -28.05
CA THR A 120 12.29 -28.26 -27.75
C THR A 120 11.57 -27.64 -28.94
N ALA A 121 12.07 -27.84 -30.16
CA ALA A 121 11.42 -27.37 -31.39
C ALA A 121 10.03 -28.00 -31.58
N LEU A 122 9.88 -29.31 -31.36
CA LEU A 122 8.57 -29.99 -31.39
C LEU A 122 7.63 -29.46 -30.30
N SER A 123 8.17 -29.13 -29.12
CA SER A 123 7.36 -28.55 -28.04
C SER A 123 6.74 -27.20 -28.44
N TYR A 124 7.31 -26.45 -29.39
CA TYR A 124 6.76 -25.19 -29.86
C TYR A 124 5.52 -25.36 -30.76
N LEU A 125 5.42 -26.50 -31.44
CA LEU A 125 4.27 -26.85 -32.30
C LEU A 125 3.03 -27.25 -31.49
N ILE A 126 3.21 -27.68 -30.23
CA ILE A 126 2.10 -28.13 -29.38
C ILE A 126 1.48 -26.93 -28.65
N PRO A 127 0.14 -26.74 -28.65
CA PRO A 127 -0.49 -25.67 -27.89
C PRO A 127 -0.23 -25.85 -26.38
N SER A 128 0.32 -24.82 -25.73
CA SER A 128 0.63 -24.86 -24.29
C SER A 128 -0.24 -23.88 -23.52
N LYS A 129 -0.96 -24.39 -22.51
CA LYS A 129 -1.73 -23.57 -21.57
C LYS A 129 -0.84 -22.55 -20.85
N ALA A 130 0.39 -22.92 -20.52
CA ALA A 130 1.35 -22.02 -19.87
C ALA A 130 1.73 -20.84 -20.77
N ARG A 131 2.00 -21.08 -22.06
CA ARG A 131 2.29 -20.01 -23.03
C ARG A 131 1.11 -19.08 -23.24
N LYS A 132 -0.11 -19.64 -23.34
CA LYS A 132 -1.35 -18.85 -23.45
C LYS A 132 -1.56 -17.95 -22.23
N ARG A 133 -1.26 -18.44 -21.01
CA ARG A 133 -1.31 -17.62 -19.78
C ARG A 133 -0.29 -16.48 -19.81
N LYS A 134 0.96 -16.74 -20.22
CA LYS A 134 2.00 -15.69 -20.32
C LYS A 134 1.61 -14.56 -21.26
N GLU A 135 1.10 -14.90 -22.43
CA GLU A 135 0.61 -13.91 -23.39
C GLU A 135 -0.59 -13.14 -22.86
N LYS A 136 -1.59 -13.82 -22.29
CA LYS A 136 -2.75 -13.15 -21.67
C LYS A 136 -2.33 -12.19 -20.56
N PHE A 137 -1.34 -12.57 -19.77
CA PHE A 137 -0.78 -11.70 -18.75
C PHE A 137 -0.09 -10.47 -19.36
N GLY A 138 0.69 -10.64 -20.44
CA GLY A 138 1.25 -9.52 -21.21
C GLY A 138 0.19 -8.57 -21.77
N GLU A 139 -0.89 -9.11 -22.35
CA GLU A 139 -2.04 -8.31 -22.82
C GLU A 139 -2.69 -7.53 -21.67
N GLN A 140 -2.87 -8.16 -20.51
CA GLN A 140 -3.42 -7.51 -19.32
C GLN A 140 -2.51 -6.38 -18.83
N LEU A 141 -1.19 -6.59 -18.79
CA LEU A 141 -0.23 -5.55 -18.39
C LEU A 141 -0.34 -4.31 -19.29
N VAL A 142 -0.41 -4.51 -20.61
CA VAL A 142 -0.60 -3.42 -21.58
C VAL A 142 -1.96 -2.74 -21.39
N TYR A 143 -3.02 -3.50 -21.14
CA TYR A 143 -4.33 -2.95 -20.83
C TYR A 143 -4.28 -2.06 -19.59
N TRP A 144 -3.73 -2.56 -18.47
CA TRP A 144 -3.65 -1.80 -17.22
C TRP A 144 -2.78 -0.56 -17.33
N GLU A 145 -1.71 -0.61 -18.10
CA GLU A 145 -0.87 0.57 -18.36
C GLU A 145 -1.66 1.69 -19.06
N LYS A 146 -2.50 1.33 -20.05
CA LYS A 146 -3.39 2.26 -20.75
C LYS A 146 -4.47 2.81 -19.84
N GLU A 147 -5.11 1.96 -19.06
CA GLU A 147 -6.14 2.35 -18.09
C GLU A 147 -5.58 3.35 -17.07
N LYS A 148 -4.43 3.04 -16.48
CA LYS A 148 -3.75 3.96 -15.57
C LYS A 148 -3.37 5.29 -16.23
N HIS A 149 -3.02 5.28 -17.52
CA HIS A 149 -2.77 6.52 -18.26
C HIS A 149 -4.03 7.37 -18.37
N ILE A 150 -5.16 6.73 -18.71
CA ILE A 150 -6.46 7.40 -18.78
C ILE A 150 -6.81 7.99 -17.42
N ASP A 151 -6.74 7.21 -16.35
CA ASP A 151 -7.13 7.64 -15.01
C ASP A 151 -6.21 8.76 -14.49
N TYR A 152 -4.93 8.76 -14.87
CA TYR A 152 -4.00 9.81 -14.53
C TYR A 152 -4.37 11.16 -15.19
N ARG A 153 -4.67 11.17 -16.49
CA ARG A 153 -5.04 12.41 -17.21
C ARG A 153 -6.49 12.83 -16.98
N TYR A 154 -7.41 11.87 -16.93
CA TYR A 154 -8.84 12.04 -16.73
C TYR A 154 -9.23 11.66 -15.29
N ASN A 155 -8.69 12.41 -14.32
CA ASN A 155 -8.94 12.19 -12.91
C ASN A 155 -10.20 12.94 -12.41
N PRO A 156 -10.84 12.47 -11.32
CA PRO A 156 -12.08 13.06 -10.81
C PRO A 156 -11.93 14.52 -10.39
N ASP A 157 -10.76 14.91 -9.85
CA ASP A 157 -10.51 16.28 -9.41
C ASP A 157 -10.57 17.28 -10.58
N LEU A 158 -9.94 16.94 -11.72
CA LEU A 158 -9.96 17.73 -12.94
C LEU A 158 -11.38 17.83 -13.49
N VAL A 159 -12.09 16.71 -13.57
CA VAL A 159 -13.44 16.65 -14.11
C VAL A 159 -14.40 17.47 -13.25
N SER A 160 -14.40 17.25 -11.94
CA SER A 160 -15.22 17.98 -10.97
C SER A 160 -14.94 19.48 -11.02
N LYS A 161 -13.68 19.89 -11.13
CA LYS A 161 -13.32 21.32 -11.24
C LYS A 161 -13.95 21.99 -12.47
N LEU A 162 -14.04 21.27 -13.59
CA LEU A 162 -14.58 21.77 -14.86
C LEU A 162 -16.11 21.69 -14.96
N THR A 163 -16.72 20.62 -14.46
CA THR A 163 -18.16 20.36 -14.60
C THR A 163 -18.97 20.78 -13.38
N LYS A 164 -18.30 21.04 -12.24
CA LYS A 164 -18.91 21.28 -10.93
C LYS A 164 -19.80 20.14 -10.44
N LEU A 165 -19.65 18.95 -11.02
CA LEU A 165 -20.32 17.75 -10.55
C LEU A 165 -19.65 17.22 -9.27
N GLU A 166 -20.49 16.74 -8.37
CA GLU A 166 -20.08 16.03 -7.16
C GLU A 166 -20.52 14.55 -7.24
N SER A 167 -19.92 13.69 -6.42
CA SER A 167 -20.34 12.28 -6.32
C SER A 167 -21.76 12.22 -5.73
N PRO A 168 -22.68 11.39 -6.25
CA PRO A 168 -22.46 10.26 -7.18
C PRO A 168 -22.63 10.59 -8.69
N GLU A 169 -23.02 11.82 -9.04
CA GLU A 169 -23.24 12.19 -10.44
C GLU A 169 -21.95 12.27 -11.24
N LEU A 170 -20.88 12.75 -10.61
CA LEU A 170 -19.53 12.78 -11.17
C LEU A 170 -19.09 11.39 -11.64
N ASP A 171 -19.27 10.36 -10.80
CA ASP A 171 -18.84 8.99 -11.11
C ASP A 171 -19.63 8.43 -12.30
N THR A 172 -20.93 8.72 -12.33
CA THR A 172 -21.80 8.35 -13.44
C THR A 172 -21.38 9.02 -14.75
N PHE A 173 -21.06 10.33 -14.70
CA PHE A 173 -20.57 11.07 -15.86
C PHE A 173 -19.22 10.52 -16.35
N MET A 174 -18.28 10.27 -15.43
CA MET A 174 -16.95 9.75 -15.77
C MET A 174 -17.01 8.36 -16.41
N LEU A 175 -17.90 7.49 -15.91
CA LEU A 175 -18.12 6.16 -16.48
C LEU A 175 -18.76 6.24 -17.87
N ALA A 176 -19.71 7.15 -18.08
CA ALA A 176 -20.39 7.33 -19.36
C ALA A 176 -19.51 8.00 -20.43
N TYR A 177 -18.67 8.97 -20.04
CA TYR A 177 -17.88 9.81 -20.96
C TYR A 177 -16.38 9.61 -20.76
N ARG A 178 -15.93 8.35 -20.81
CA ARG A 178 -14.51 8.03 -20.68
C ARG A 178 -13.75 8.22 -22.00
N PRO A 179 -12.70 9.06 -22.05
CA PRO A 179 -11.91 9.25 -23.26
C PRO A 179 -11.09 8.00 -23.61
N SER A 180 -10.86 7.78 -24.91
CA SER A 180 -10.02 6.68 -25.37
C SER A 180 -8.53 6.95 -25.11
N TYR A 181 -7.75 5.89 -24.88
CA TYR A 181 -6.31 5.98 -24.71
C TYR A 181 -5.62 6.70 -25.89
N ASN A 182 -6.01 6.39 -27.13
CA ASN A 182 -5.40 6.97 -28.33
C ASN A 182 -5.63 8.49 -28.41
N PHE A 183 -6.81 8.96 -28.02
CA PHE A 183 -7.09 10.40 -27.95
C PHE A 183 -6.15 11.09 -26.95
N LEU A 184 -5.98 10.51 -25.75
CA LEU A 184 -5.14 11.09 -24.70
C LEU A 184 -3.64 11.10 -25.03
N LEU A 185 -3.19 10.24 -25.95
CA LEU A 185 -1.80 10.23 -26.43
C LEU A 185 -1.46 11.46 -27.29
N SER A 186 -2.42 11.93 -28.09
CA SER A 186 -2.23 13.07 -29.00
C SER A 186 -2.81 14.38 -28.45
N ALA A 187 -3.77 14.29 -27.54
CA ALA A 187 -4.46 15.44 -26.99
C ALA A 187 -3.54 16.28 -26.09
N SER A 188 -3.58 17.59 -26.29
CA SER A 188 -3.08 18.54 -25.29
C SER A 188 -4.03 18.61 -24.08
N ASP A 189 -3.58 19.24 -23.01
CA ASP A 189 -4.43 19.44 -21.83
C ASP A 189 -5.66 20.30 -22.18
N TYR A 190 -5.52 21.25 -23.13
CA TYR A 190 -6.64 22.04 -23.64
C TYR A 190 -7.67 21.20 -24.39
N ASP A 191 -7.22 20.28 -25.25
CA ASP A 191 -8.12 19.39 -26.00
C ASP A 191 -8.92 18.48 -25.06
N LEU A 192 -8.28 18.01 -23.99
CA LEU A 192 -8.95 17.24 -22.95
C LEU A 192 -10.00 18.09 -22.22
N MET A 193 -9.68 19.33 -21.84
CA MET A 193 -10.64 20.24 -21.21
C MET A 193 -11.83 20.53 -22.13
N LEU A 194 -11.59 20.72 -23.43
CA LEU A 194 -12.63 20.92 -24.42
C LEU A 194 -13.52 19.69 -24.57
N PHE A 195 -12.92 18.49 -24.64
CA PHE A 195 -13.64 17.22 -24.67
C PHE A 195 -14.57 17.08 -23.45
N ILE A 196 -14.11 17.44 -22.26
CA ILE A 196 -14.89 17.37 -21.02
C ILE A 196 -16.08 18.32 -21.08
N LYS A 197 -15.86 19.58 -21.47
CA LYS A 197 -16.94 20.58 -21.61
C LYS A 197 -18.01 20.14 -22.59
N GLN A 198 -17.59 19.64 -23.77
CA GLN A 198 -18.52 19.15 -24.79
C GLN A 198 -19.29 17.90 -24.33
N SER A 199 -18.61 16.99 -23.64
CA SER A 199 -19.24 15.79 -23.06
C SER A 199 -20.24 16.13 -21.97
N TYR A 200 -19.90 17.10 -21.12
CA TYR A 200 -20.80 17.60 -20.07
C TYR A 200 -22.05 18.25 -20.65
N ALA A 201 -21.92 19.09 -21.68
CA ALA A 201 -23.06 19.68 -22.37
C ALA A 201 -24.02 18.60 -22.94
N LYS A 202 -23.47 17.51 -23.49
CA LYS A 202 -24.27 16.36 -23.95
C LYS A 202 -24.95 15.64 -22.78
N TYR A 203 -24.24 15.42 -21.68
CA TYR A 203 -24.78 14.78 -20.47
C TYR A 203 -25.95 15.55 -19.89
N VAL A 204 -25.80 16.88 -19.73
CA VAL A 204 -26.82 17.79 -19.22
C VAL A 204 -28.06 17.78 -20.13
N LYS A 205 -27.87 17.85 -21.45
CA LYS A 205 -28.96 17.77 -22.43
C LYS A 205 -29.74 16.46 -22.35
N LEU A 206 -29.05 15.33 -22.14
CA LEU A 206 -29.69 14.02 -21.98
C LEU A 206 -30.46 13.89 -20.66
N LYS A 207 -29.99 14.53 -19.58
CA LYS A 207 -30.68 14.57 -18.30
C LYS A 207 -31.84 15.58 -18.24
N GLY A 208 -32.02 16.43 -19.24
CA GLY A 208 -33.03 17.50 -19.24
C GLY A 208 -32.75 18.62 -18.23
N LEU A 209 -31.54 18.67 -17.67
CA LEU A 209 -31.07 19.76 -16.84
C LEU A 209 -30.65 20.91 -17.77
N ARG A 210 -30.92 22.16 -17.41
CA ARG A 210 -30.42 23.31 -18.19
C ARG A 210 -28.99 23.60 -17.71
N PRO A 211 -28.02 23.85 -18.61
CA PRO A 211 -26.75 24.40 -18.18
C PRO A 211 -27.03 25.77 -17.58
N GLU A 212 -26.69 25.95 -16.30
CA GLU A 212 -26.68 27.28 -15.69
C GLU A 212 -25.60 28.08 -16.41
N ASP A 213 -26.02 29.03 -17.25
CA ASP A 213 -25.15 29.92 -17.99
C ASP A 213 -24.40 30.82 -17.00
N GLY A 214 -23.11 30.57 -16.85
CA GLY A 214 -22.21 31.45 -16.13
C GLY A 214 -22.06 32.79 -16.85
N ASP A 215 -22.70 33.80 -16.27
CA ASP A 215 -22.25 35.19 -16.18
C ASP A 215 -22.36 36.05 -17.46
N THR A 216 -23.56 36.59 -17.70
CA THR A 216 -23.74 37.89 -18.35
C THR A 216 -23.65 38.99 -17.30
N THR A 217 -22.44 39.27 -16.79
CA THR A 217 -22.20 40.57 -16.16
C THR A 217 -22.23 41.65 -17.23
N THR A 218 -23.33 42.40 -17.15
CA THR A 218 -23.73 43.62 -17.83
C THR A 218 -22.55 44.50 -18.21
N ALA A 219 -22.35 44.65 -19.53
CA ALA A 219 -21.73 45.84 -20.07
C ALA A 219 -22.79 46.96 -20.15
N GLN A 220 -22.28 48.18 -20.01
CA GLN A 220 -22.84 49.50 -20.37
C GLN A 220 -23.45 50.32 -19.22
N PRO A 221 -23.38 51.66 -19.33
CA PRO A 221 -22.25 52.49 -19.80
C PRO A 221 -21.80 53.52 -18.75
#